data_AF-A0A9X0KI21-F1
#
_entry.id   AF-A0A9X0KI21-F1
#
_cell.length_a   1.000
_cell.length_b   1.000
_cell.length_c   1.000
_cell.angle_alpha   90.00
_cell.angle_beta   90.00
_cell.angle_gamma   90.00
#
_symmetry.space_group_name_H-M   'P 1'
#
loop_
_entity.id
_entity.type
_entity.pdbx_description
1 polymer ?
#
loop_
_entity_poly.entity_id
_entity_poly.type
_entity_poly.pdbx_seq_one_letter_code
_entity_poly.pdbx_strand_id
1 'polypeptide(L)'
;METINNNELSALREEVQQEKQIYFEIYQIAFEDFLNTTFRKQCLKSQIKKAMERGENHLLFQFGYYSGFSFHNMVKETFFNKWLKLISFESVKKEFKGYKKNVEKLVSPFSTPKIKMREIKDTVVDNNAIWKSLLEELKKAGITTEVKFIEGKEIFELQLSW
;
A
#
# COMPACT_ATOMS: atom_id res chain seq x y z
N MET A 1 24.21 20.86 -29.15
CA MET A 1 23.12 20.67 -28.18
C MET A 1 21.86 20.51 -29.00
N GLU A 2 21.30 19.31 -29.07
CA GLU A 2 19.99 19.11 -29.69
C GLU A 2 18.92 19.72 -28.78
N THR A 3 18.21 20.72 -29.29
CA THR A 3 17.03 21.31 -28.65
C THR A 3 15.87 20.33 -28.79
N ILE A 4 15.46 19.72 -27.67
CA ILE A 4 14.24 18.91 -27.60
C ILE A 4 13.05 19.78 -28.04
N ASN A 5 12.28 19.32 -29.03
CA ASN A 5 11.10 20.02 -29.52
C ASN A 5 9.94 19.88 -28.51
N ASN A 6 9.12 20.93 -28.34
CA ASN A 6 7.94 20.91 -27.47
C ASN A 6 6.99 19.71 -27.70
N ASN A 7 6.89 19.20 -28.93
CA ASN A 7 6.08 18.02 -29.23
C ASN A 7 6.67 16.74 -28.62
N GLU A 8 7.99 16.57 -28.65
CA GLU A 8 8.69 15.44 -28.03
C GLU A 8 8.60 15.51 -26.49
N LEU A 9 8.69 16.72 -25.94
CA LEU A 9 8.51 16.97 -24.51
C LEU A 9 7.07 16.67 -24.06
N SER A 10 6.07 16.95 -24.90
CA SER A 10 4.66 16.63 -24.62
C SER A 10 4.41 15.12 -24.59
N ALA A 11 4.90 14.40 -25.60
CA ALA A 11 4.77 12.94 -25.66
C ALA A 11 5.45 12.26 -24.46
N LEU A 12 6.66 12.70 -24.10
CA LEU A 12 7.37 12.20 -22.91
C LEU A 12 6.60 12.46 -21.61
N ARG A 13 5.93 13.61 -21.48
CA ARG A 13 5.10 13.90 -20.30
C ARG A 13 3.90 12.97 -20.23
N GLU A 14 3.25 12.70 -21.36
CA GLU A 14 2.12 11.78 -21.42
C GLU A 14 2.53 10.35 -21.04
N GLU A 15 3.65 9.85 -21.58
CA GLU A 15 4.19 8.53 -21.24
C GLU A 15 4.52 8.40 -19.74
N VAL A 16 5.18 9.40 -19.16
CA VAL A 16 5.47 9.43 -17.71
C VAL A 16 4.19 9.43 -16.88
N GLN A 17 3.16 10.16 -17.31
CA GLN A 17 1.88 10.21 -16.61
C GLN A 17 1.14 8.87 -16.68
N GLN A 18 1.16 8.21 -17.84
CA GLN A 18 0.60 6.87 -18.02
C GLN A 18 1.35 5.85 -17.15
N GLU A 19 2.68 5.89 -17.12
CA GLU A 19 3.47 5.00 -16.26
C GLU A 19 3.10 5.22 -14.79
N LYS A 20 3.01 6.47 -14.34
CA LYS A 20 2.62 6.85 -12.97
C LYS A 20 1.22 6.36 -12.59
N GLN A 21 0.28 6.43 -13.52
CA GLN A 21 -1.09 5.94 -13.30
C GLN A 21 -1.12 4.44 -13.03
N ILE A 22 -0.32 3.65 -13.78
CA ILE A 22 -0.20 2.20 -13.56
C ILE A 22 0.32 1.89 -12.15
N TYR A 23 1.31 2.65 -11.64
CA TYR A 23 1.80 2.48 -10.28
C TYR A 23 0.69 2.75 -9.24
N PHE A 24 -0.12 3.79 -9.41
CA PHE A 24 -1.24 4.07 -8.49
C PHE A 24 -2.28 2.95 -8.49
N GLU A 25 -2.61 2.39 -9.65
CA GLU A 25 -3.53 1.25 -9.76
C GLU A 25 -2.98 0.01 -9.03
N ILE A 26 -1.68 -0.25 -9.15
CA ILE A 26 -1.01 -1.35 -8.44
C ILE A 26 -1.06 -1.13 -6.92
N TYR A 27 -0.75 0.08 -6.45
CA TYR A 27 -0.85 0.41 -5.03
C TYR A 27 -2.29 0.32 -4.52
N GLN A 28 -3.28 0.72 -5.33
CA GLN A 28 -4.69 0.60 -4.98
C GLN A 28 -5.12 -0.85 -4.82
N ILE A 29 -4.81 -1.71 -5.80
CA ILE A 29 -5.14 -3.15 -5.73
C ILE A 29 -4.51 -3.78 -4.49
N ALA A 30 -3.24 -3.45 -4.20
CA ALA A 30 -2.53 -3.99 -3.05
C ALA A 30 -3.12 -3.49 -1.71
N PHE A 31 -3.46 -2.20 -1.62
CA PHE A 31 -4.05 -1.61 -0.43
C PHE A 31 -5.44 -2.19 -0.15
N GLU A 32 -6.28 -2.34 -1.17
CA GLU A 32 -7.61 -2.94 -1.04
C GLU A 32 -7.56 -4.41 -0.62
N ASP A 33 -6.64 -5.19 -1.20
CA ASP A 33 -6.40 -6.58 -0.80
C ASP A 33 -5.96 -6.65 0.67
N PHE A 34 -5.01 -5.80 1.08
CA PHE A 34 -4.57 -5.70 2.46
C PHE A 34 -5.71 -5.34 3.42
N LEU A 35 -6.56 -4.36 3.07
CA LEU A 35 -7.70 -3.98 3.90
C LEU A 35 -8.67 -5.14 4.11
N ASN A 36 -8.96 -5.88 3.04
CA ASN A 36 -9.94 -6.98 3.07
C ASN A 36 -9.41 -8.27 3.72
N THR A 37 -8.12 -8.53 3.61
CA THR A 37 -7.52 -9.82 4.04
C THR A 37 -6.85 -9.72 5.40
N THR A 38 -6.03 -8.69 5.61
CA THR A 38 -5.16 -8.56 6.79
C THR A 38 -5.76 -7.59 7.79
N PHE A 39 -6.11 -6.38 7.37
CA PHE A 39 -6.52 -5.32 8.28
C PHE A 39 -7.88 -5.61 8.94
N ARG A 40 -8.95 -5.84 8.14
CA ARG A 40 -10.33 -6.01 8.63
C ARG A 40 -10.58 -7.34 9.34
N LYS A 41 -10.10 -8.46 8.81
CA LYS A 41 -10.63 -9.79 9.18
C LYS A 41 -10.28 -10.24 10.60
N GLN A 42 -9.08 -9.94 11.10
CA GLN A 42 -8.63 -10.43 12.42
C GLN A 42 -7.65 -9.48 13.12
N CYS A 43 -6.91 -8.68 12.36
CA CYS A 43 -5.86 -7.83 12.89
C CYS A 43 -6.44 -6.68 13.73
N LEU A 44 -7.37 -5.90 13.19
CA LEU A 44 -7.85 -4.68 13.83
C LEU A 44 -8.54 -4.93 15.18
N LYS A 45 -9.53 -5.83 15.23
CA LYS A 45 -10.27 -6.14 16.46
C LYS A 45 -9.36 -6.74 17.55
N SER A 46 -8.44 -7.61 17.16
CA SER A 46 -7.48 -8.24 18.09
C SER A 46 -6.50 -7.22 18.66
N GLN A 47 -5.99 -6.30 17.83
CA GLN A 47 -5.07 -5.26 18.30
C GLN A 47 -5.75 -4.25 19.21
N ILE A 48 -6.97 -3.78 18.88
CA ILE A 48 -7.75 -2.89 19.76
C ILE A 48 -8.00 -3.56 21.11
N LYS A 49 -8.45 -4.82 21.11
CA LYS A 49 -8.67 -5.58 22.34
C LYS A 49 -7.40 -5.66 23.19
N LYS A 50 -6.25 -5.98 22.60
CA LYS A 50 -4.96 -6.05 23.31
C LYS A 50 -4.53 -4.71 23.89
N ALA A 51 -4.74 -3.61 23.17
CA ALA A 51 -4.44 -2.27 23.65
C ALA A 51 -5.32 -1.93 24.87
N MET A 52 -6.63 -2.18 24.77
CA MET A 52 -7.56 -2.02 25.90
C MET A 52 -7.17 -2.87 27.11
N GLU A 53 -6.79 -4.14 26.92
CA GLU A 53 -6.34 -5.04 27.99
C GLU A 53 -5.06 -4.55 28.68
N ARG A 54 -4.24 -3.75 28.00
CA ARG A 54 -3.06 -3.09 28.57
C ARG A 54 -3.38 -1.76 29.26
N GLY A 55 -4.63 -1.33 29.24
CA GLY A 55 -5.05 -0.03 29.76
C GLY A 55 -4.72 1.15 28.83
N GLU A 56 -4.39 0.89 27.56
CA GLU A 56 -4.20 1.93 26.55
C GLU A 56 -5.57 2.47 26.12
N ASN A 57 -5.65 3.77 25.82
CA ASN A 57 -6.84 4.45 25.31
C ASN A 57 -6.75 4.76 23.80
N HIS A 58 -5.68 4.32 23.16
CA HIS A 58 -5.43 4.55 21.75
C HIS A 58 -4.62 3.42 21.12
N LEU A 59 -4.64 3.37 19.79
CA LEU A 59 -3.84 2.46 18.98
C LEU A 59 -3.36 3.17 17.72
N LEU A 60 -2.07 3.06 17.42
CA LEU A 60 -1.43 3.72 16.28
C LEU A 60 -1.04 2.72 15.19
N PHE A 61 -1.46 2.99 13.96
CA PHE A 61 -1.05 2.27 12.77
C PHE A 61 -0.23 3.18 11.86
N GLN A 62 0.97 2.76 11.48
CA GLN A 62 1.86 3.54 10.60
C GLN A 62 1.99 2.87 9.23
N PHE A 63 1.73 3.63 8.17
CA PHE A 63 1.81 3.23 6.78
C PHE A 63 2.91 4.01 6.08
N GLY A 64 3.87 3.31 5.47
CA GLY A 64 5.12 3.90 5.00
C GLY A 64 5.83 2.98 4.02
N TYR A 65 7.00 3.39 3.52
CA TYR A 65 7.85 2.46 2.78
C TYR A 65 8.50 1.41 3.68
N TYR A 66 8.87 1.81 4.90
CA TYR A 66 9.60 1.00 5.88
C TYR A 66 8.84 0.78 7.19
N SER A 67 7.53 1.02 7.21
CA SER A 67 6.71 0.83 8.41
C SER A 67 6.24 -0.62 8.55
N GLY A 68 5.63 -0.94 9.70
CA GLY A 68 4.96 -2.23 9.92
C GLY A 68 3.86 -2.53 8.89
N PHE A 69 3.28 -1.49 8.28
CA PHE A 69 2.34 -1.60 7.15
C PHE A 69 2.95 -0.98 5.89
N SER A 70 3.92 -1.68 5.32
CA SER A 70 4.65 -1.20 4.14
C SER A 70 3.88 -1.42 2.83
N PHE A 71 3.70 -0.36 2.03
CA PHE A 71 3.09 -0.46 0.70
C PHE A 71 3.90 -1.36 -0.25
N HIS A 72 5.22 -1.34 -0.13
CA HIS A 72 6.08 -2.23 -0.89
C HIS A 72 5.81 -3.70 -0.52
N ASN A 73 5.64 -3.98 0.77
CA ASN A 73 5.28 -5.33 1.24
C ASN A 73 3.87 -5.72 0.81
N MET A 74 2.89 -4.80 0.87
CA MET A 74 1.53 -5.07 0.38
C MET A 74 1.54 -5.46 -1.10
N VAL A 75 2.21 -4.68 -1.96
CA VAL A 75 2.35 -5.00 -3.39
C VAL A 75 3.03 -6.35 -3.56
N LYS A 76 4.14 -6.57 -2.86
CA LYS A 76 4.84 -7.86 -2.91
C LYS A 76 3.92 -9.01 -2.52
N GLU A 77 3.20 -8.92 -1.42
CA GLU A 77 2.30 -9.98 -0.95
C GLU A 77 1.14 -10.21 -1.92
N THR A 78 0.43 -9.16 -2.35
CA THR A 78 -0.71 -9.30 -3.26
C THR A 78 -0.29 -9.93 -4.60
N PHE A 79 0.80 -9.46 -5.19
CA PHE A 79 1.24 -9.96 -6.51
C PHE A 79 2.03 -11.27 -6.40
N PHE A 80 2.79 -11.52 -5.33
CA PHE A 80 3.40 -12.83 -5.07
C PHE A 80 2.34 -13.90 -4.79
N ASN A 81 1.31 -13.59 -3.99
CA ASN A 81 0.23 -14.54 -3.70
C ASN A 81 -0.65 -14.80 -4.93
N LYS A 82 -0.97 -13.78 -5.73
CA LYS A 82 -1.68 -13.97 -7.01
C LYS A 82 -0.85 -14.80 -8.00
N TRP A 83 0.45 -14.54 -8.08
CA TRP A 83 1.38 -15.28 -8.93
C TRP A 83 1.56 -16.74 -8.48
N LEU A 84 1.67 -17.01 -7.18
CA LEU A 84 1.70 -18.37 -6.60
C LEU A 84 0.39 -19.14 -6.80
N LYS A 85 -0.76 -18.47 -6.87
CA LYS A 85 -2.04 -19.12 -7.18
C LYS A 85 -2.15 -19.56 -8.64
N LEU A 86 -1.47 -18.87 -9.56
CA LEU A 86 -1.46 -19.20 -10.98
C LEU A 86 -0.53 -20.37 -11.32
N ILE A 87 0.42 -20.70 -10.44
CA ILE A 87 1.46 -21.69 -10.69
C ILE A 87 1.39 -22.70 -9.55
N SER A 88 0.79 -23.86 -9.81
CA SER A 88 0.58 -24.91 -8.81
C SER A 88 1.82 -25.16 -7.93
N PHE A 89 1.57 -25.25 -6.61
CA PHE A 89 2.53 -25.17 -5.51
C PHE A 89 3.76 -26.13 -5.61
N GLU A 90 3.66 -27.21 -6.38
CA GLU A 90 4.69 -28.24 -6.52
C GLU A 90 5.81 -27.89 -7.52
N SER A 91 5.50 -27.12 -8.57
CA SER A 91 6.48 -26.67 -9.57
C SER A 91 7.41 -25.57 -9.02
N VAL A 92 6.96 -24.87 -7.98
CA VAL A 92 7.54 -23.64 -7.43
C VAL A 92 8.89 -23.88 -6.72
N LYS A 93 9.09 -25.03 -6.05
CA LYS A 93 10.32 -25.26 -5.25
C LYS A 93 11.61 -25.30 -6.06
N LYS A 94 11.59 -25.78 -7.32
CA LYS A 94 12.79 -25.90 -8.16
C LYS A 94 13.10 -24.61 -8.93
N GLU A 95 12.07 -23.86 -9.33
CA GLU A 95 12.22 -22.60 -10.09
C GLU A 95 12.32 -21.34 -9.20
N PHE A 96 12.25 -21.52 -7.87
CA PHE A 96 12.22 -20.45 -6.85
C PHE A 96 13.33 -19.39 -6.99
N LYS A 97 14.53 -19.78 -7.43
CA LYS A 97 15.66 -18.83 -7.66
C LYS A 97 15.46 -17.98 -8.92
N GLY A 98 14.88 -18.55 -9.98
CA GLY A 98 14.57 -17.83 -11.23
C GLY A 98 13.38 -16.89 -11.06
N TYR A 99 12.36 -17.34 -10.34
CA TYR A 99 11.16 -16.54 -10.12
C TYR A 99 11.29 -15.46 -9.07
N LYS A 100 12.04 -15.69 -7.99
CA LYS A 100 12.42 -14.59 -7.09
C LYS A 100 13.07 -13.45 -7.87
N LYS A 101 13.92 -13.77 -8.86
CA LYS A 101 14.55 -12.77 -9.75
C LYS A 101 13.56 -12.08 -10.68
N ASN A 102 12.52 -12.78 -11.16
CA ASN A 102 11.48 -12.20 -12.03
C ASN A 102 10.46 -11.36 -11.26
N VAL A 103 10.06 -11.81 -10.07
CA VAL A 103 9.26 -11.03 -9.12
C VAL A 103 10.09 -9.83 -8.68
N GLU A 104 11.32 -10.02 -8.22
CA GLU A 104 12.23 -8.90 -7.91
C GLU A 104 12.41 -7.98 -9.11
N LYS A 105 12.43 -8.44 -10.37
CA LYS A 105 12.41 -7.56 -11.55
C LYS A 105 11.08 -6.83 -11.75
N LEU A 106 9.95 -7.46 -11.45
CA LEU A 106 8.61 -6.84 -11.49
C LEU A 106 8.42 -5.81 -10.36
N VAL A 107 8.95 -6.08 -9.17
CA VAL A 107 8.89 -5.18 -8.00
C VAL A 107 10.09 -4.23 -7.89
N SER A 108 11.17 -4.45 -8.65
CA SER A 108 12.39 -3.63 -8.68
C SER A 108 12.13 -2.17 -9.06
N PRO A 109 11.25 -1.86 -10.05
CA PRO A 109 10.83 -0.48 -10.31
C PRO A 109 10.17 0.20 -9.10
N PHE A 110 9.67 -0.59 -8.14
CA PHE A 110 9.03 -0.13 -6.90
C PHE A 110 9.97 -0.19 -5.68
N SER A 111 11.25 -0.53 -5.89
CA SER A 111 12.31 -0.48 -4.86
C SER A 111 12.96 0.90 -4.76
N THR A 112 12.79 1.72 -5.80
CA THR A 112 13.08 3.17 -5.76
C THR A 112 11.73 3.90 -5.79
N PRO A 113 11.41 4.80 -4.85
CA PRO A 113 10.11 5.45 -4.82
C PRO A 113 9.95 6.38 -6.02
N LYS A 114 9.36 5.86 -7.12
CA LYS A 114 8.93 6.65 -8.28
C LYS A 114 7.76 7.59 -7.96
N ILE A 115 7.06 7.32 -6.85
CA ILE A 115 5.92 8.07 -6.35
C ILE A 115 6.19 8.42 -4.88
N LYS A 116 5.86 9.63 -4.42
CA LYS A 116 5.99 9.98 -3.00
C LYS A 116 4.87 9.36 -2.18
N MET A 117 5.12 9.07 -0.90
CA MET A 117 4.07 8.50 -0.04
C MET A 117 2.88 9.45 0.11
N ARG A 118 3.13 10.77 0.08
CA ARG A 118 2.06 11.78 0.04
C ARG A 118 1.11 11.53 -1.14
N GLU A 119 1.66 11.29 -2.32
CA GLU A 119 0.87 11.07 -3.53
C GLU A 119 0.12 9.75 -3.48
N ILE A 120 0.71 8.71 -2.88
CA ILE A 120 0.01 7.45 -2.60
C ILE A 120 -1.14 7.70 -1.62
N LYS A 121 -0.91 8.43 -0.52
CA LYS A 121 -1.97 8.76 0.44
C LYS A 121 -3.12 9.49 -0.24
N ASP A 122 -2.83 10.57 -0.96
CA ASP A 122 -3.84 11.41 -1.60
C ASP A 122 -4.62 10.65 -2.69
N THR A 123 -3.91 9.88 -3.52
CA THR A 123 -4.51 9.22 -4.69
C THR A 123 -5.15 7.88 -4.34
N VAL A 124 -4.44 7.07 -3.55
CA VAL A 124 -4.79 5.68 -3.28
C VAL A 124 -5.59 5.53 -2.00
N VAL A 125 -5.23 6.23 -0.93
CA VAL A 125 -5.82 6.00 0.41
C VAL A 125 -7.04 6.88 0.64
N ASP A 126 -6.89 8.18 0.46
CA ASP A 126 -7.93 9.17 0.76
C ASP A 126 -9.13 9.06 -0.17
N ASN A 127 -8.95 8.50 -1.37
CA ASN A 127 -10.04 8.25 -2.32
C ASN A 127 -10.61 6.84 -2.24
N ASN A 128 -10.03 5.95 -1.43
CA ASN A 128 -10.46 4.55 -1.38
C ASN A 128 -11.81 4.37 -0.69
N ALA A 129 -12.77 3.75 -1.39
CA ALA A 129 -14.11 3.50 -0.85
C ALA A 129 -14.12 2.52 0.34
N ILE A 130 -13.27 1.48 0.31
CA ILE A 130 -13.17 0.48 1.38
C ILE A 130 -12.58 1.12 2.63
N TRP A 131 -11.57 1.98 2.47
CA TRP A 131 -11.00 2.76 3.56
C TRP A 131 -12.04 3.69 4.20
N LYS A 132 -12.75 4.49 3.41
CA LYS A 132 -13.81 5.39 3.91
C LYS A 132 -14.90 4.63 4.65
N SER A 133 -15.38 3.51 4.10
CA SER A 133 -16.36 2.65 4.77
C SER A 133 -15.84 2.13 6.10
N LEU A 134 -14.55 1.78 6.18
CA LEU A 134 -13.95 1.30 7.42
C LEU A 134 -13.90 2.39 8.51
N LEU A 135 -13.50 3.60 8.16
CA LEU A 135 -13.47 4.73 9.10
C LEU A 135 -14.87 5.06 9.64
N GLU A 136 -15.89 4.99 8.77
CA GLU A 136 -17.28 5.18 9.19
C GLU A 136 -17.79 4.05 10.09
N GLU A 137 -17.43 2.80 9.82
CA GLU A 137 -17.74 1.66 10.70
C GLU A 137 -17.11 1.82 12.08
N LEU A 138 -15.85 2.25 12.16
CA LEU A 138 -15.15 2.53 13.42
C LEU A 138 -15.81 3.67 14.20
N LYS A 139 -16.15 4.75 13.51
CA LYS A 139 -16.89 5.88 14.10
C LYS A 139 -18.23 5.46 14.68
N LYS A 140 -19.00 4.63 13.97
CA LYS A 140 -20.27 4.06 14.46
C LYS A 140 -20.07 3.16 15.68
N ALA A 141 -18.92 2.52 15.80
CA ALA A 141 -18.54 1.72 16.97
C ALA A 141 -18.01 2.57 18.15
N GLY A 142 -18.06 3.91 18.06
CA GLY A 142 -17.58 4.82 19.10
C GLY A 142 -16.07 5.05 19.09
N ILE A 143 -15.35 4.57 18.08
CA ILE A 143 -13.90 4.77 17.96
C ILE A 143 -13.65 6.06 17.17
N THR A 144 -12.91 6.97 17.77
CA THR A 144 -12.42 8.18 17.09
C THR A 144 -11.24 7.81 16.20
N THR A 145 -11.21 8.34 14.99
CA THR A 145 -10.13 8.10 14.01
C THR A 145 -9.47 9.42 13.62
N GLU A 146 -8.14 9.47 13.69
CA GLU A 146 -7.33 10.59 13.21
C GLU A 146 -6.33 10.08 12.18
N VAL A 147 -6.26 10.73 11.02
CA VAL A 147 -5.31 10.39 9.95
C VAL A 147 -4.36 11.57 9.75
N LYS A 148 -3.05 11.32 9.89
CA LYS A 148 -2.00 12.34 9.75
C LYS A 148 -0.91 11.89 8.79
N PHE A 149 -0.37 12.82 8.00
CA PHE A 149 0.86 12.57 7.24
C PHE A 149 2.07 13.22 7.93
N ILE A 150 3.18 12.48 8.03
CA ILE A 150 4.46 12.95 8.56
C ILE A 150 5.43 13.10 7.39
N GLU A 151 5.54 14.33 6.86
CA GLU A 151 6.32 14.65 5.66
C GLU A 151 7.75 14.14 5.73
N GLY A 152 8.48 14.46 6.81
CA GLY A 152 9.89 14.10 6.96
C GLY A 152 10.15 12.59 7.09
N LYS A 153 9.11 11.78 7.27
CA LYS A 153 9.22 10.33 7.38
C LYS A 153 8.57 9.58 6.21
N GLU A 154 7.86 10.27 5.31
CA GLU A 154 7.07 9.65 4.24
C GLU A 154 6.15 8.53 4.80
N ILE A 155 5.48 8.83 5.91
CA ILE A 155 4.56 7.93 6.62
C ILE A 155 3.23 8.65 6.81
N PHE A 156 2.11 7.96 6.60
CA PHE A 156 0.85 8.38 7.22
C PHE A 156 0.48 7.46 8.37
N GLU A 157 -0.17 8.05 9.36
CA GLU A 157 -0.60 7.40 10.59
C GLU A 157 -2.11 7.40 10.66
N LEU A 158 -2.68 6.27 11.06
CA LEU A 158 -4.05 6.17 11.55
C LEU A 158 -3.98 5.94 13.05
N GLN A 159 -4.46 6.92 13.81
CA GLN A 159 -4.67 6.78 15.24
C GLN A 159 -6.13 6.47 15.52
N LEU A 160 -6.36 5.46 16.35
CA LEU A 160 -7.66 5.09 16.88
C LEU A 160 -7.68 5.41 18.36
N SER A 161 -8.79 5.96 18.87
CA SER A 161 -8.98 6.18 20.32
C SER A 161 -10.42 5.91 20.74
N TRP A 162 -10.60 5.49 22.00
CA TRP A 162 -11.88 5.04 22.57
C TRP A 162 -12.09 5.54 23.99
#